data_AF-A0A136MV19-F1
#
_entry.id   AF-A0A136MV19-F1
#
_cell.length_a   1.000
_cell.length_b   1.000
_cell.length_c   1.000
_cell.angle_alpha   90.00
_cell.angle_beta   90.00
_cell.angle_gamma   90.00
#
_symmetry.space_group_name_H-M   'P 1'
#
loop_
_entity.id
_entity.type
_entity.pdbx_description
1 polymer ?
#
loop_
_entity_poly.entity_id
_entity_poly.type
_entity_poly.pdbx_seq_one_letter_code
_entity_poly.pdbx_strand_id
1 'polypeptide(L)'
;MAQKWWKYKNVEGPDYYVGLYHGDESGHLLIYVGEKIIVIDFNVKSPSQYHFMLGTDTFKLKIDPQAVDQYTLYNETLDIKVNEENVERTTIKNNDRRNVMLMIISGFILLILFLFWIVRIIFH
;
A
#
# COMPACT_ATOMS: atom_id res chain seq x y z
N MET A 1 -27.44 -4.63 -1.61
CA MET A 1 -26.24 -5.31 -2.09
C MET A 1 -25.17 -4.25 -2.18
N ALA A 2 -24.02 -4.44 -1.53
CA ALA A 2 -22.94 -3.48 -1.55
C ALA A 2 -21.72 -4.03 -2.30
N GLN A 3 -21.19 -3.21 -3.21
CA GLN A 3 -19.90 -3.44 -3.84
C GLN A 3 -19.03 -2.21 -3.63
N LYS A 4 -17.81 -2.41 -3.13
CA LYS A 4 -16.85 -1.33 -2.87
C LYS A 4 -15.48 -1.76 -3.34
N TRP A 5 -14.69 -0.82 -3.82
CA TRP A 5 -13.32 -1.07 -4.24
C TRP A 5 -12.40 0.03 -3.73
N TRP A 6 -11.13 -0.34 -3.57
CA TRP A 6 -10.04 0.55 -3.21
C TRP A 6 -8.88 0.31 -4.15
N LYS A 7 -8.25 1.39 -4.59
CA LYS A 7 -6.97 1.34 -5.27
C LYS A 7 -5.87 1.63 -4.25
N TYR A 8 -4.87 0.76 -4.18
CA TYR A 8 -3.67 0.95 -3.38
C TYR A 8 -2.45 0.96 -4.31
N LYS A 9 -1.72 2.08 -4.33
CA LYS A 9 -0.48 2.20 -5.10
C LYS A 9 0.65 1.52 -4.36
N ASN A 10 1.26 0.53 -5.00
CA ASN A 10 2.44 -0.14 -4.48
C ASN A 10 3.70 0.63 -4.95
N VAL A 11 4.69 0.76 -4.08
CA VAL A 11 5.95 1.47 -4.36
C VAL A 11 6.95 0.58 -5.10
N GLU A 12 6.83 -0.75 -4.98
CA GLU A 12 7.79 -1.73 -5.50
C GLU A 12 7.24 -2.65 -6.59
N GLY A 13 5.94 -2.59 -6.85
CA GLY A 13 5.28 -3.53 -7.75
C GLY A 13 3.98 -2.96 -8.33
N PRO A 14 3.12 -3.82 -8.89
CA PRO A 14 1.86 -3.38 -9.48
C PRO A 14 0.92 -2.79 -8.43
N ASP A 15 0.11 -1.82 -8.85
CA ASP A 15 -1.01 -1.32 -8.06
C ASP A 15 -1.97 -2.45 -7.72
N TYR A 16 -2.49 -2.44 -6.49
CA TYR A 16 -3.48 -3.39 -6.04
C TYR A 16 -4.89 -2.79 -6.10
N TYR A 17 -5.82 -3.56 -6.64
CA TYR A 17 -7.24 -3.22 -6.68
C TYR A 17 -7.99 -4.15 -5.74
N VAL A 18 -8.25 -3.70 -4.52
CA VAL A 18 -8.98 -4.47 -3.52
C VAL A 18 -10.46 -4.24 -3.73
N GLY A 19 -11.21 -5.29 -4.03
CA GLY A 19 -12.65 -5.25 -4.14
C GLY A 19 -13.34 -6.04 -3.03
N LEU A 20 -14.53 -5.59 -2.69
CA LEU A 20 -15.45 -6.24 -1.77
C LEU A 20 -16.80 -6.38 -2.47
N TYR A 21 -17.38 -7.57 -2.36
CA TYR A 21 -18.78 -7.82 -2.58
C TYR A 21 -19.40 -8.27 -1.27
N HIS A 22 -20.52 -7.67 -0.87
CA HIS A 22 -21.29 -8.06 0.30
C HIS A 22 -22.78 -8.11 -0.04
N GLY A 23 -23.37 -9.30 0.04
CA GLY A 23 -24.79 -9.52 -0.19
C GLY A 23 -25.61 -9.17 1.05
N ASP A 24 -26.40 -8.08 1.02
CA ASP A 24 -27.12 -7.57 2.19
C ASP A 24 -28.04 -8.61 2.86
N GLU A 25 -28.79 -9.40 2.08
CA GLU A 25 -29.72 -10.40 2.62
C GLU A 25 -29.02 -11.72 2.98
N SER A 26 -28.14 -12.18 2.09
CA SER A 26 -27.45 -13.47 2.22
C SER A 26 -26.26 -13.43 3.18
N GLY A 27 -25.74 -12.23 3.49
CA GLY A 27 -24.49 -12.02 4.21
C GLY A 27 -23.28 -12.64 3.52
N HIS A 28 -23.36 -12.93 2.22
CA HIS A 28 -22.24 -13.50 1.48
C HIS A 28 -21.20 -12.42 1.24
N LEU A 29 -19.96 -12.68 1.65
CA LEU A 29 -18.85 -11.78 1.55
C LEU A 29 -17.78 -12.38 0.63
N LEU A 30 -17.33 -11.59 -0.33
CA LEU A 30 -16.14 -11.88 -1.12
C LEU A 30 -15.20 -10.69 -1.04
N ILE A 31 -13.93 -10.96 -0.76
CA ILE A 31 -12.84 -9.99 -0.87
C ILE A 31 -11.91 -10.49 -1.98
N TYR A 32 -11.58 -9.63 -2.92
CA TYR A 32 -10.75 -9.96 -4.07
C TYR A 32 -9.71 -8.88 -4.35
N VAL A 33 -8.62 -9.27 -5.00
CA VAL A 33 -7.53 -8.39 -5.43
C VAL A 33 -7.34 -8.58 -6.93
N GLY A 34 -7.70 -7.56 -7.71
CA GLY A 34 -7.82 -7.69 -9.16
C GLY A 34 -8.86 -8.76 -9.51
N GLU A 35 -8.41 -9.85 -10.14
CA GLU A 35 -9.28 -10.98 -10.52
C GLU A 35 -9.22 -12.15 -9.52
N LYS A 36 -8.34 -12.05 -8.50
CA LYS A 36 -8.12 -13.15 -7.54
C LYS A 36 -8.95 -12.97 -6.29
N ILE A 37 -9.81 -13.93 -5.97
CA ILE A 37 -10.52 -13.98 -4.69
C ILE A 37 -9.53 -14.39 -3.59
N ILE A 38 -9.50 -13.62 -2.50
CA ILE A 38 -8.62 -13.85 -1.35
C ILE A 38 -9.38 -14.27 -0.09
N VAL A 39 -10.64 -13.86 0.05
CA VAL A 39 -11.51 -14.27 1.16
C VAL A 39 -12.91 -14.54 0.62
N ILE A 40 -13.50 -15.63 1.09
CA ILE A 40 -14.93 -15.92 0.94
C ILE A 40 -15.44 -16.22 2.34
N ASP A 41 -16.53 -15.56 2.73
CA ASP A 41 -17.20 -15.79 4.01
C ASP A 41 -18.71 -15.72 3.79
N PHE A 42 -19.48 -16.41 4.64
CA PHE A 42 -20.91 -16.53 4.48
C PHE A 42 -21.62 -16.09 5.75
N ASN A 43 -22.80 -15.48 5.59
CA ASN A 43 -23.65 -15.03 6.70
C ASN A 43 -22.99 -13.96 7.60
N VAL A 44 -22.19 -13.07 7.01
CA VAL A 44 -21.53 -11.95 7.69
C VAL A 44 -22.56 -10.85 8.00
N LYS A 45 -23.24 -10.97 9.13
CA LYS A 45 -24.31 -10.02 9.55
C LYS A 45 -23.91 -9.16 10.74
N SER A 46 -22.80 -9.48 11.39
CA SER A 46 -22.23 -8.74 12.52
C SER A 46 -20.93 -8.05 12.13
N PRO A 47 -20.50 -7.04 12.89
CA PRO A 47 -19.20 -6.41 12.69
C PRO A 47 -18.07 -7.46 12.64
N SER A 48 -17.24 -7.39 11.61
CA SER A 48 -16.23 -8.41 11.30
C SER A 48 -14.96 -7.75 10.77
N GLN A 49 -13.83 -8.42 10.92
CA GLN A 49 -12.52 -7.92 10.49
C GLN A 49 -11.74 -9.00 9.77
N TYR A 50 -11.09 -8.62 8.67
CA TYR A 50 -10.30 -9.53 7.84
C TYR A 50 -8.91 -8.96 7.64
N HIS A 51 -7.89 -9.77 7.88
CA HIS A 51 -6.50 -9.41 7.67
C HIS A 51 -5.94 -10.18 6.48
N PHE A 52 -5.20 -9.48 5.61
CA PHE A 52 -4.54 -10.08 4.46
C PHE A 52 -3.31 -9.28 4.05
N MET A 53 -2.38 -9.91 3.34
CA MET A 53 -1.16 -9.26 2.88
C MET A 53 -1.24 -8.89 1.40
N LEU A 54 -0.73 -7.72 1.04
CA LEU A 54 -0.48 -7.31 -0.35
C LEU A 54 1.00 -6.95 -0.49
N GLY A 55 1.77 -7.80 -1.18
CA GLY A 55 3.23 -7.69 -1.17
C GLY A 55 3.76 -7.89 0.25
N THR A 56 4.47 -6.89 0.77
CA THR A 56 5.04 -6.88 2.14
C THR A 56 4.12 -6.23 3.17
N ASP A 57 3.04 -5.58 2.74
CA ASP A 57 2.19 -4.78 3.60
C ASP A 57 0.99 -5.60 4.11
N THR A 58 0.65 -5.41 5.38
CA THR A 58 -0.51 -6.03 6.03
C THR A 58 -1.69 -5.06 5.99
N PHE A 59 -2.83 -5.56 5.55
CA PHE A 59 -4.08 -4.83 5.46
C PHE A 59 -5.14 -5.42 6.38
N LYS A 60 -5.98 -4.54 6.90
CA LYS A 60 -7.17 -4.87 7.67
C LYS A 60 -8.41 -4.26 7.02
N LEU A 61 -9.35 -5.10 6.64
CA LEU A 61 -10.68 -4.68 6.23
C LEU A 61 -11.64 -4.83 7.41
N LYS A 62 -12.22 -3.72 7.85
CA LYS A 62 -13.27 -3.68 8.87
C LYS A 62 -14.62 -3.52 8.20
N ILE A 63 -15.56 -4.39 8.57
CA ILE A 63 -16.97 -4.33 8.18
C ILE A 63 -17.78 -4.03 9.43
N ASP A 64 -18.59 -2.99 9.39
CA ASP A 64 -19.44 -2.57 10.50
C ASP A 64 -20.81 -2.11 9.97
N PRO A 65 -21.83 -2.99 9.93
CA PRO A 65 -23.14 -2.69 9.36
C PRO A 65 -23.86 -1.47 9.96
N GLN A 66 -23.50 -1.06 11.18
CA GLN A 66 -24.14 0.04 11.89
C GLN A 66 -23.35 1.35 11.82
N ALA A 67 -22.14 1.34 11.26
CA ALA A 67 -21.29 2.52 11.16
C ALA A 67 -21.64 3.38 9.93
N VAL A 68 -21.35 4.69 10.03
CA VAL A 68 -21.49 5.64 8.90
C VAL A 68 -20.63 5.22 7.70
N ASP A 69 -19.44 4.67 7.94
CA ASP A 69 -18.59 4.06 6.92
C ASP A 69 -18.54 2.55 7.13
N GLN A 70 -19.52 1.86 6.54
CA GLN A 70 -19.76 0.43 6.73
C GLN A 70 -18.55 -0.45 6.40
N TYR A 71 -17.69 -0.01 5.48
CA TYR A 71 -16.53 -0.78 5.02
C TYR A 71 -15.30 0.11 5.01
N THR A 72 -14.30 -0.21 5.83
CA THR A 72 -13.06 0.55 5.87
C THR A 72 -11.85 -0.36 5.69
N LEU A 73 -11.00 -0.01 4.72
CA LEU A 73 -9.71 -0.65 4.49
C LEU A 73 -8.60 0.18 5.14
N TYR A 74 -7.76 -0.48 5.93
CA TYR A 74 -6.59 0.08 6.59
C TYR A 74 -5.33 -0.66 6.14
N ASN A 75 -4.26 0.07 5.88
CA ASN A 75 -2.92 -0.50 5.80
C ASN A 75 -2.31 -0.41 7.21
N GLU A 76 -2.16 -1.55 7.87
CA GLU A 76 -1.64 -1.63 9.24
C GLU A 76 -0.13 -1.42 9.30
N THR A 77 0.61 -1.80 8.24
CA THR A 77 2.05 -1.58 8.17
C THR A 77 2.40 -0.09 8.18
N LEU A 78 1.61 0.73 7.49
CA LEU A 78 1.82 2.17 7.39
C LEU A 78 0.97 2.99 8.38
N ASP A 79 0.08 2.32 9.12
CA ASP A 79 -0.91 2.95 10.01
C ASP A 79 -1.76 4.03 9.32
N ILE A 80 -2.27 3.73 8.13
CA ILE A 80 -3.10 4.65 7.34
C ILE A 80 -4.43 4.03 6.94
N LYS A 81 -5.49 4.84 6.93
CA LYS A 81 -6.74 4.50 6.25
C LYS A 81 -6.57 4.65 4.75
N VAL A 82 -6.93 3.61 4.00
CA VAL A 82 -6.86 3.61 2.53
C VAL A 82 -8.06 4.39 1.98
N ASN A 83 -7.77 5.57 1.45
CA ASN A 83 -8.66 6.38 0.62
C ASN A 83 -7.84 6.96 -0.54
N GLU A 84 -8.51 7.49 -1.56
CA GLU A 84 -7.83 7.99 -2.77
C GLU A 84 -6.78 9.07 -2.45
N GLU A 85 -7.06 9.94 -1.48
CA GLU A 85 -6.18 11.05 -1.08
C GLU A 85 -4.92 10.61 -0.31
N ASN A 86 -5.02 9.68 0.64
CA ASN A 86 -3.89 9.25 1.48
C ASN A 86 -2.92 8.33 0.73
N VAL A 87 -3.40 7.59 -0.26
CA VAL A 87 -2.56 6.72 -1.10
C VAL A 87 -1.60 7.57 -1.94
N GLU A 88 -2.03 8.71 -2.45
CA GLU A 88 -1.15 9.60 -3.21
C GLU A 88 -0.07 10.24 -2.33
N ARG A 89 -0.45 10.73 -1.13
CA ARG A 89 0.48 11.36 -0.19
C ARG A 89 1.60 10.43 0.27
N THR A 90 1.29 9.16 0.52
CA THR A 90 2.28 8.16 0.94
C THR A 90 3.20 7.73 -0.20
N THR A 91 2.67 7.66 -1.42
CA THR A 91 3.47 7.38 -2.63
C THR A 91 4.49 8.50 -2.89
N ILE A 92 4.07 9.77 -2.79
CA ILE A 92 4.95 10.94 -2.97
C ILE A 92 6.09 10.90 -1.95
N LYS A 93 5.76 10.75 -0.65
CA LYS A 93 6.75 10.75 0.43
C LYS A 93 7.80 9.64 0.29
N ASN A 94 7.41 8.47 -0.19
CA ASN A 94 8.33 7.35 -0.39
C ASN A 94 9.21 7.53 -1.65
N ASN A 95 8.66 8.12 -2.72
CA ASN A 95 9.45 8.45 -3.90
C ASN A 95 10.52 9.50 -3.58
N ASP A 96 10.18 10.50 -2.75
CA ASP A 96 11.13 11.51 -2.29
C ASP A 96 12.29 10.88 -1.52
N ARG A 97 12.02 9.91 -0.64
CA ARG A 97 13.08 9.19 0.11
C ARG A 97 14.05 8.45 -0.83
N ARG A 98 13.55 7.80 -1.87
CA ARG A 98 14.40 7.12 -2.86
C ARG A 98 15.26 8.09 -3.65
N ASN A 99 14.67 9.19 -4.11
CA ASN A 99 15.40 10.22 -4.85
C ASN A 99 16.49 10.87 -3.99
N VAL A 100 16.20 11.13 -2.70
CA VAL A 100 17.20 11.61 -1.74
C VAL A 100 18.31 10.57 -1.52
N MET A 101 17.97 9.28 -1.37
CA MET A 101 18.95 8.21 -1.21
C MET A 101 19.87 8.09 -2.45
N LEU A 102 19.32 8.15 -3.66
CA LEU A 102 20.09 8.12 -4.90
C LEU A 102 21.00 9.35 -5.05
N MET A 103 20.54 10.53 -4.63
CA MET A 103 21.34 11.76 -4.63
C MET A 103 22.52 11.67 -3.64
N ILE A 104 22.33 11.03 -2.49
CA ILE A 104 23.41 10.78 -1.53
C ILE A 104 24.44 9.82 -2.13
N ILE A 105 24.00 8.72 -2.74
CA ILE A 105 24.88 7.73 -3.37
C ILE A 105 25.70 8.36 -4.50
N SER A 106 25.05 9.14 -5.38
CA SER A 106 25.74 9.81 -6.48
C SER A 106 26.74 10.86 -5.98
N GLY A 107 26.42 11.59 -4.91
CA GLY A 107 27.34 12.51 -4.24
C GLY A 107 28.60 11.81 -3.70
N PHE A 108 28.44 10.64 -3.06
CA PHE A 108 29.57 9.84 -2.58
C PHE A 108 30.47 9.36 -3.71
N ILE A 109 29.89 8.90 -4.82
CA ILE A 109 30.65 8.46 -6.00
C ILE A 109 31.49 9.60 -6.58
N LEU A 110 30.90 10.79 -6.72
CA LEU A 110 31.61 11.97 -7.21
C LEU A 110 32.75 12.39 -6.27
N LEU A 111 32.54 12.31 -4.95
CA LEU A 111 33.58 12.61 -3.96
C LEU A 111 34.78 11.65 -4.08
N ILE A 112 34.53 10.35 -4.25
CA ILE A 112 35.57 9.34 -4.43
C ILE A 112 36.36 9.61 -5.72
N LEU A 113 35.68 9.90 -6.83
CA LEU A 113 36.32 10.22 -8.10
C LEU A 113 37.16 11.50 -8.02
N PHE A 114 36.67 12.53 -7.31
CA PHE A 114 37.38 13.78 -7.10
C PHE A 114 38.65 13.59 -6.25
N LEU A 115 38.55 12.82 -5.16
CA LEU A 115 39.71 12.47 -4.34
C LEU A 115 40.75 11.66 -5.14
N PHE A 116 40.30 10.70 -5.95
CA PHE A 116 41.17 9.93 -6.83
C PHE A 116 41.90 10.83 -7.85
N TRP A 117 41.19 11.82 -8.40
CA TRP A 117 41.77 12.79 -9.33
C TRP A 117 42.84 13.68 -8.65
N ILE A 118 42.58 14.17 -7.44
CA ILE A 118 43.56 14.95 -6.65
C ILE A 118 44.81 14.11 -6.37
N VAL A 119 44.64 12.87 -5.90
CA VAL A 119 45.77 11.97 -5.62
C VAL A 119 46.60 11.79 -6.89
N ARG A 120 45.95 11.56 -8.04
CA ARG A 120 46.67 11.39 -9.30
C ARG A 120 47.49 12.63 -9.71
N ILE A 121 47.04 13.84 -9.40
CA ILE A 121 47.78 15.08 -9.67
C ILE A 121 48.97 15.25 -8.74
N ILE A 122 48.84 14.88 -7.47
CA ILE A 122 49.92 15.04 -6.48
C ILE A 122 51.07 14.06 -6.73
N PHE A 123 50.77 12.85 -7.20
CA PHE A 123 51.74 11.78 -7.42
C PHE A 123 52.28 11.70 -8.87
N HIS A 124 51.98 12.68 -9.73
CA HIS A 124 52.50 12.76 -11.09
C HIS A 124 53.26 14.06 -11.33
#